data_AF-A0A8T2Y5Y9-F1
#
_entry.id   AF-A0A8T2Y5Y9-F1
#
_cell.length_a   1.000
_cell.length_b   1.000
_cell.length_c   1.000
_cell.angle_alpha   90.00
_cell.angle_beta   90.00
_cell.angle_gamma   90.00
#
_symmetry.space_group_name_H-M   'P 1'
#
loop_
_entity.id
_entity.type
_entity.pdbx_description
1 polymer ?
#
loop_
_entity_poly.entity_id
_entity_poly.type
_entity_poly.pdbx_seq_one_letter_code
_entity_poly.pdbx_strand_id
1 'polypeptide(L)'
;MTAATASMVSQAAFNQSKPSLALKTQLAFSSNLSSTPSRVSFRAKSQKGLVVKCSMAAAEMNSRAAVSSDKGIKNPIIVIDNYDSFTYNLCQYMGELGCQFEVYRNDELTVEDLKRKKPRGVLISPGPGTPQDSGISLQTVLELGPTVPLFGVCMGLQCIGEAFGGKVVRSPYGVVHGKGSPVYYDEKGEDGLFSGLSK
;
A
#
# COMPACT_ATOMS: atom_id res chain seq x y z
N MET A 1 35.74 -33.50 -45.08
CA MET A 1 36.40 -34.81 -44.90
C MET A 1 37.03 -34.76 -43.51
N THR A 2 36.77 -35.64 -42.55
CA THR A 2 36.07 -36.96 -42.47
C THR A 2 35.52 -37.09 -41.02
N ALA A 3 34.32 -37.61 -40.69
CA ALA A 3 33.88 -39.03 -40.59
C ALA A 3 34.88 -39.96 -39.85
N ALA A 4 34.57 -40.86 -38.89
CA ALA A 4 33.41 -41.20 -38.01
C ALA A 4 33.98 -42.04 -36.81
N THR A 5 33.33 -42.62 -35.79
CA THR A 5 31.94 -42.99 -35.33
C THR A 5 31.84 -42.72 -33.79
N ALA A 6 30.75 -42.81 -33.01
CA ALA A 6 29.35 -43.31 -33.10
C ALA A 6 29.03 -44.73 -32.51
N SER A 7 28.81 -44.82 -31.17
CA SER A 7 28.01 -45.85 -30.45
C SER A 7 27.50 -45.25 -29.12
N MET A 8 26.24 -45.29 -28.63
CA MET A 8 25.06 -46.21 -28.65
C MET A 8 24.86 -47.04 -27.37
N VAL A 9 23.58 -47.39 -27.11
CA VAL A 9 23.00 -48.13 -25.96
C VAL A 9 22.81 -47.29 -24.66
N SER A 10 21.68 -47.33 -23.92
CA SER A 10 20.26 -47.56 -24.28
C SER A 10 19.30 -47.22 -23.09
N GLN A 11 18.22 -46.45 -23.36
CA GLN A 11 16.91 -46.47 -22.64
C GLN A 11 16.89 -46.09 -21.12
N ALA A 12 15.74 -45.80 -20.48
CA ALA A 12 14.33 -45.89 -20.91
C ALA A 12 13.51 -44.63 -20.54
N ALA A 13 12.33 -44.47 -21.15
CA ALA A 13 11.33 -43.47 -20.78
C ALA A 13 10.14 -44.11 -20.06
N PHE A 14 9.41 -43.33 -19.25
CA PHE A 14 7.99 -43.59 -19.01
C PHE A 14 7.17 -42.29 -18.98
N ASN A 15 5.90 -42.41 -19.33
CA ASN A 15 4.96 -41.32 -19.61
C ASN A 15 3.84 -41.30 -18.54
N GLN A 16 2.84 -40.41 -18.73
CA GLN A 16 1.59 -40.22 -17.97
C GLN A 16 1.67 -39.21 -16.82
N SER A 17 0.60 -38.48 -16.47
CA SER A 17 -0.40 -37.71 -17.24
C SER A 17 -1.37 -37.08 -16.23
N LYS A 18 -1.90 -35.87 -16.48
CA LYS A 18 -2.98 -35.30 -15.65
C LYS A 18 -4.26 -36.14 -15.78
N PRO A 19 -5.06 -36.19 -14.71
CA PRO A 19 -6.49 -35.90 -14.87
C PRO A 19 -6.97 -34.84 -13.88
N SER A 20 -8.10 -34.21 -14.21
CA SER A 20 -8.94 -33.45 -13.29
C SER A 20 -10.18 -34.26 -12.94
N LEU A 21 -10.74 -34.06 -11.74
CA LEU A 21 -12.19 -33.96 -11.54
C LEU A 21 -12.51 -33.35 -10.17
N ALA A 22 -13.73 -32.85 -10.01
CA ALA A 22 -14.25 -32.34 -8.75
C ALA A 22 -15.09 -33.40 -8.03
N LEU A 23 -15.24 -33.28 -6.70
CA LEU A 23 -16.23 -34.05 -5.95
C LEU A 23 -16.98 -33.14 -4.97
N LYS A 24 -18.31 -33.26 -4.95
CA LYS A 24 -19.17 -32.68 -3.91
C LYS A 24 -19.25 -33.66 -2.74
N THR A 25 -19.37 -33.18 -1.52
CA THR A 25 -20.09 -33.89 -0.46
C THR A 25 -20.77 -32.86 0.44
N GLN A 26 -22.08 -33.00 0.63
CA GLN A 26 -22.82 -32.31 1.67
C GLN A 26 -22.81 -33.16 2.93
N LEU A 27 -22.63 -32.56 4.10
CA LEU A 27 -23.17 -33.08 5.34
C LEU A 27 -23.77 -31.90 6.10
N ALA A 28 -25.02 -32.07 6.54
CA ALA A 28 -25.77 -31.06 7.27
C ALA A 28 -25.90 -31.45 8.74
N PHE A 29 -25.78 -30.48 9.63
CA PHE A 29 -26.21 -30.61 11.02
C PHE A 29 -26.89 -29.32 11.44
N SER A 30 -28.09 -29.41 12.02
CA SER A 30 -28.97 -28.26 12.29
C SER A 30 -29.37 -28.22 13.76
N SER A 31 -29.15 -27.09 14.45
CA SER A 31 -29.91 -26.72 15.66
C SER A 31 -29.92 -25.20 15.92
N ASN A 32 -30.92 -24.52 15.38
CA ASN A 32 -31.67 -23.39 15.95
C ASN A 32 -31.10 -22.58 17.16
N LEU A 33 -30.83 -21.28 16.94
CA LEU A 33 -31.54 -20.15 17.60
C LEU A 33 -31.17 -18.84 16.85
N SER A 34 -32.01 -18.28 15.97
CA SER A 34 -33.18 -17.43 16.25
C SER A 34 -32.87 -15.98 16.68
N SER A 35 -32.76 -15.09 15.69
CA SER A 35 -33.41 -13.76 15.70
C SER A 35 -33.65 -13.28 14.25
N THR A 36 -34.60 -12.36 14.05
CA THR A 36 -35.31 -12.10 12.78
C THR A 36 -34.51 -11.36 11.68
N PRO A 37 -34.89 -11.49 10.39
CA PRO A 37 -34.11 -10.97 9.26
C PRO A 37 -34.52 -9.59 8.75
N SER A 38 -33.54 -8.73 8.42
CA SER A 38 -33.74 -7.54 7.59
C SER A 38 -33.52 -7.88 6.10
N ARG A 39 -34.57 -7.71 5.29
CA ARG A 39 -34.65 -8.21 3.90
C ARG A 39 -33.89 -7.31 2.90
N VAL A 40 -32.56 -7.47 2.80
CA VAL A 40 -31.75 -6.79 1.77
C VAL A 40 -31.94 -7.45 0.39
N SER A 41 -32.53 -6.73 -0.56
CA SER A 41 -32.73 -7.21 -1.93
C SER A 41 -31.57 -6.81 -2.86
N PHE A 42 -30.65 -7.74 -3.11
CA PHE A 42 -29.54 -7.52 -4.06
C PHE A 42 -30.02 -7.49 -5.51
N ARG A 43 -30.41 -6.31 -6.00
CA ARG A 43 -30.70 -6.07 -7.42
C ARG A 43 -29.42 -5.71 -8.17
N ALA A 44 -28.69 -6.73 -8.63
CA ALA A 44 -27.47 -6.53 -9.41
C ALA A 44 -27.73 -5.70 -10.68
N LYS A 45 -27.03 -4.56 -10.80
CA LYS A 45 -26.84 -3.82 -12.05
C LYS A 45 -25.35 -3.52 -12.20
N SER A 46 -24.76 -4.02 -13.28
CA SER A 46 -23.37 -3.72 -13.62
C SER A 46 -23.26 -2.33 -14.21
N GLN A 47 -22.57 -1.41 -13.53
CA GLN A 47 -22.01 -0.18 -14.07
C GLN A 47 -20.63 0.05 -13.47
N LYS A 48 -19.70 0.62 -14.25
CA LYS A 48 -18.29 0.80 -13.88
C LYS A 48 -18.10 1.94 -12.87
N GLY A 49 -17.07 1.86 -12.04
CA GLY A 49 -16.56 3.00 -11.25
C GLY A 49 -17.21 3.20 -9.88
N LEU A 50 -17.19 2.19 -9.00
CA LEU A 50 -17.59 2.37 -7.60
C LEU A 50 -16.43 2.96 -6.78
N VAL A 51 -16.40 4.28 -6.61
CA VAL A 51 -15.48 4.93 -5.66
C VAL A 51 -15.91 4.58 -4.24
N VAL A 52 -15.11 3.77 -3.52
CA VAL A 52 -15.38 3.39 -2.13
C VAL A 52 -14.99 4.53 -1.20
N LYS A 53 -15.89 5.52 -1.06
CA LYS A 53 -15.71 6.66 -0.16
C LYS A 53 -15.93 6.26 1.31
N CYS A 54 -14.95 5.55 1.88
CA CYS A 54 -15.00 5.05 3.25
C CYS A 54 -14.73 6.16 4.27
N SER A 55 -15.77 6.87 4.71
CA SER A 55 -15.69 7.80 5.84
C SER A 55 -15.96 7.07 7.15
N MET A 56 -14.91 6.51 7.77
CA MET A 56 -15.01 5.88 9.09
C MET A 56 -15.09 6.93 10.19
N ALA A 57 -16.28 7.11 10.77
CA ALA A 57 -16.44 7.87 12.00
C ALA A 57 -16.00 7.01 13.18
N ALA A 58 -14.81 7.30 13.73
CA ALA A 58 -14.31 6.66 14.94
C ALA A 58 -15.12 7.09 16.17
N ALA A 59 -15.32 6.17 17.13
CA ALA A 59 -15.89 6.47 18.44
C ALA A 59 -14.76 6.87 19.41
N GLU A 60 -15.03 7.80 20.32
CA GLU A 60 -14.05 8.26 21.32
C GLU A 60 -13.80 7.21 22.40
N MET A 61 -12.56 7.15 22.93
CA MET A 61 -12.27 7.68 24.29
C MET A 61 -10.78 7.57 24.69
N ASN A 62 -10.11 8.74 24.81
CA ASN A 62 -9.08 9.11 25.81
C ASN A 62 -7.82 8.18 25.96
N SER A 63 -6.56 8.63 25.85
CA SER A 63 -5.99 9.87 26.41
C SER A 63 -4.51 10.10 25.99
N ARG A 64 -3.96 11.28 26.31
CA ARG A 64 -2.51 11.56 26.47
C ARG A 64 -1.60 11.65 25.24
N ALA A 65 -2.04 12.36 24.20
CA ALA A 65 -1.22 13.42 23.61
C ALA A 65 -2.13 14.57 23.16
N ALA A 66 -1.83 15.80 23.59
CA ALA A 66 -2.65 16.97 23.26
C ALA A 66 -2.24 17.54 21.89
N VAL A 67 -2.50 16.78 20.81
CA VAL A 67 -2.50 17.35 19.46
C VAL A 67 -3.59 18.41 19.43
N SER A 68 -3.19 19.68 19.36
CA SER A 68 -4.09 20.82 19.40
C SER A 68 -5.14 20.70 18.29
N SER A 69 -6.41 20.55 18.67
CA SER A 69 -7.53 20.33 17.77
C SER A 69 -7.90 21.60 17.02
N ASP A 70 -7.09 21.96 16.02
CA ASP A 70 -7.38 23.08 15.14
C ASP A 70 -8.71 22.85 14.41
N LYS A 71 -9.67 23.73 14.68
CA LYS A 71 -11.02 23.70 14.09
C LYS A 71 -11.03 24.26 12.65
N GLY A 72 -9.87 24.56 12.07
CA GLY A 72 -9.71 25.06 10.70
C GLY A 72 -9.46 23.99 9.63
N ILE A 73 -8.81 22.86 9.94
CA ILE A 73 -8.28 21.95 8.90
C ILE A 73 -9.35 21.03 8.26
N LYS A 74 -10.06 21.58 7.27
CA LYS A 74 -11.12 20.89 6.50
C LYS A 74 -10.62 20.01 5.35
N ASN A 75 -9.33 20.04 5.03
CA ASN A 75 -8.79 19.41 3.84
C ASN A 75 -8.15 18.04 4.20
N PRO A 76 -8.38 16.98 3.41
CA PRO A 76 -7.89 15.65 3.72
C PRO A 76 -6.38 15.52 3.49
N ILE A 77 -5.76 14.55 4.17
CA ILE A 77 -4.50 13.95 3.72
C ILE A 77 -4.83 13.02 2.54
N ILE A 78 -4.04 13.03 1.48
CA ILE A 78 -4.20 12.05 0.39
C ILE A 78 -3.19 10.93 0.56
N VAL A 79 -3.66 9.68 0.56
CA VAL A 79 -2.81 8.49 0.53
C VAL A 79 -2.78 7.94 -0.89
N ILE A 80 -1.57 7.83 -1.46
CA ILE A 80 -1.34 7.20 -2.77
C ILE A 80 -0.87 5.77 -2.52
N ASP A 81 -1.72 4.80 -2.87
CA ASP A 81 -1.51 3.37 -2.68
C ASP A 81 -0.88 2.74 -3.95
N ASN A 82 0.41 2.47 -3.88
CA ASN A 82 1.22 1.83 -4.91
C ASN A 82 1.07 0.29 -4.90
N TYR A 83 -0.15 -0.19 -4.70
CA TYR A 83 -0.51 -1.62 -4.72
C TYR A 83 0.24 -2.48 -3.68
N ASP A 84 0.39 -1.96 -2.45
CA ASP A 84 1.04 -2.69 -1.34
C ASP A 84 0.07 -3.25 -0.30
N SER A 85 0.49 -4.34 0.34
CA SER A 85 -0.23 -5.05 1.41
C SER A 85 -0.24 -4.32 2.76
N PHE A 86 0.74 -3.45 3.04
CA PHE A 86 0.85 -2.74 4.31
C PHE A 86 0.23 -1.35 4.31
N THR A 87 -0.28 -0.84 3.17
CA THR A 87 -0.96 0.47 3.09
C THR A 87 -2.11 0.57 4.10
N TYR A 88 -2.86 -0.52 4.32
CA TYR A 88 -3.94 -0.57 5.32
C TYR A 88 -3.47 -0.29 6.75
N ASN A 89 -2.25 -0.70 7.13
CA ASN A 89 -1.71 -0.44 8.47
C ASN A 89 -1.49 1.06 8.69
N LEU A 90 -1.00 1.77 7.66
CA LEU A 90 -0.81 3.22 7.70
C LEU A 90 -2.16 3.94 7.81
N CYS A 91 -3.14 3.54 6.99
CA CYS A 91 -4.49 4.07 7.04
C CYS A 91 -5.20 3.80 8.38
N GLN A 92 -4.96 2.64 9.01
CA GLN A 92 -5.50 2.34 10.33
C GLN A 92 -4.95 3.30 11.39
N TYR A 93 -3.63 3.44 11.51
CA TYR A 93 -3.03 4.38 12.47
C TYR A 93 -3.47 5.83 12.23
N MET A 94 -3.62 6.26 10.97
CA MET A 94 -4.18 7.58 10.65
C MET A 94 -5.62 7.73 11.15
N GLY A 95 -6.45 6.69 11.00
CA GLY A 95 -7.83 6.69 11.49
C GLY A 95 -7.93 6.68 13.02
N GLU A 96 -7.07 5.92 13.70
CA GLU A 96 -6.95 5.91 15.17
C GLU A 96 -6.50 7.26 15.73
N LEU A 97 -5.64 7.99 15.00
CA LEU A 97 -5.26 9.37 15.28
C LEU A 97 -6.31 10.41 14.86
N GLY A 98 -7.51 9.98 14.42
CA GLY A 98 -8.61 10.87 14.01
C GLY A 98 -8.34 11.71 12.76
N CYS A 99 -7.34 11.36 11.96
CA CYS A 99 -6.98 12.09 10.75
C CYS A 99 -8.02 11.85 9.64
N GLN A 100 -8.46 12.92 8.97
CA GLN A 100 -9.27 12.79 7.75
C GLN A 100 -8.36 12.56 6.54
N PHE A 101 -8.58 11.46 5.82
CA PHE A 101 -7.83 11.12 4.62
C PHE A 101 -8.70 10.50 3.54
N GLU A 102 -8.23 10.56 2.29
CA GLU A 102 -8.78 9.81 1.16
C GLU A 102 -7.65 8.96 0.54
N VAL A 103 -7.95 7.71 0.20
CA VAL A 103 -6.99 6.77 -0.41
C VAL A 103 -7.30 6.63 -1.90
N TYR A 104 -6.26 6.67 -2.74
CA TYR A 104 -6.33 6.48 -4.19
C TYR A 104 -5.19 5.58 -4.66
N ARG A 105 -5.43 4.76 -5.69
CA ARG A 105 -4.36 4.04 -6.38
C ARG A 105 -3.47 5.00 -7.17
N ASN A 106 -2.23 4.61 -7.42
CA ASN A 106 -1.25 5.42 -8.16
C ASN A 106 -1.59 5.63 -9.67
N ASP A 107 -2.67 5.01 -10.15
CA ASP A 107 -3.24 5.12 -11.50
C ASP A 107 -4.70 5.61 -11.54
N GLU A 108 -5.34 5.89 -10.39
CA GLU A 108 -6.75 6.30 -10.29
C GLU A 108 -7.01 7.80 -10.55
N LEU A 109 -6.00 8.64 -10.41
CA LEU A 109 -6.08 10.11 -10.52
C LEU A 109 -4.86 10.68 -11.23
N THR A 110 -4.95 11.91 -11.71
CA THR A 110 -3.80 12.72 -12.16
C THR A 110 -3.26 13.62 -11.04
N VAL A 111 -2.02 14.10 -11.16
CA VAL A 111 -1.44 15.07 -10.21
C VAL A 111 -2.25 16.39 -10.22
N GLU A 112 -2.86 16.75 -11.34
CA GLU A 112 -3.81 17.86 -11.48
C GLU A 112 -5.07 17.64 -10.64
N ASP A 113 -5.55 16.41 -10.52
CA ASP A 113 -6.71 16.08 -9.65
C ASP A 113 -6.34 16.20 -8.18
N LEU A 114 -5.13 15.78 -7.81
CA LEU A 114 -4.58 15.98 -6.47
C LEU A 114 -4.45 17.47 -6.12
N LYS A 115 -3.88 18.28 -7.01
CA LYS A 115 -3.82 19.76 -6.86
C LYS A 115 -5.21 20.36 -6.65
N ARG A 116 -6.23 19.93 -7.41
CA ARG A 116 -7.61 20.44 -7.28
C ARG A 116 -8.30 20.00 -5.98
N LYS A 117 -7.93 18.87 -5.39
CA LYS A 117 -8.36 18.43 -4.04
C LYS A 117 -7.77 19.27 -2.91
N LYS A 118 -6.68 20.02 -3.15
CA LYS A 118 -5.96 20.84 -2.16
C LYS A 118 -5.60 20.05 -0.87
N PRO A 119 -4.85 18.93 -0.97
CA PRO A 119 -4.42 18.14 0.19
C PRO A 119 -3.78 19.00 1.29
N ARG A 120 -4.06 18.68 2.56
CA ARG A 120 -3.26 19.22 3.69
C ARG A 120 -1.89 18.56 3.84
N GLY A 121 -1.70 17.44 3.14
CA GLY A 121 -0.50 16.62 3.13
C GLY A 121 -0.71 15.41 2.21
N VAL A 122 0.38 14.79 1.77
CA VAL A 122 0.38 13.58 0.93
C VAL A 122 1.19 12.47 1.62
N LEU A 123 0.63 11.27 1.66
CA LEU A 123 1.31 10.05 2.08
C LEU A 123 1.49 9.15 0.85
N ILE A 124 2.74 8.81 0.51
CA ILE A 124 3.05 7.82 -0.53
C ILE A 124 3.37 6.49 0.15
N SER A 125 2.57 5.47 -0.15
CA SER A 125 2.70 4.13 0.44
C SER A 125 3.99 3.40 0.04
N PRO A 126 4.31 2.25 0.66
CA PRO A 126 5.17 1.24 0.03
C PRO A 126 4.57 0.75 -1.29
N GLY A 127 5.37 0.05 -2.08
CA GLY A 127 4.99 -0.55 -3.35
C GLY A 127 6.05 -1.54 -3.83
N PRO A 128 5.72 -2.46 -4.75
CA PRO A 128 6.71 -3.27 -5.46
C PRO A 128 7.41 -2.44 -6.56
N GLY A 129 8.46 -2.99 -7.15
CA GLY A 129 9.14 -2.36 -8.29
C GLY A 129 10.12 -1.25 -7.88
N THR A 130 10.11 -0.16 -8.65
CA THR A 130 11.03 0.98 -8.59
C THR A 130 10.26 2.31 -8.66
N PRO A 131 10.87 3.47 -8.35
CA PRO A 131 10.20 4.78 -8.47
C PRO A 131 9.62 5.07 -9.86
N GLN A 132 10.19 4.49 -10.92
CA GLN A 132 9.70 4.64 -12.29
C GLN A 132 8.38 3.88 -12.53
N ASP A 133 8.10 2.83 -11.75
CA ASP A 133 6.86 2.04 -11.80
C ASP A 133 5.72 2.66 -10.95
N SER A 134 6.01 3.73 -10.21
CA SER A 134 5.17 4.27 -9.11
C SER A 134 3.94 5.09 -9.54
N GLY A 135 3.55 5.02 -10.82
CA GLY A 135 2.45 5.81 -11.37
C GLY A 135 2.64 7.31 -11.12
N ILE A 136 1.61 7.98 -10.59
CA ILE A 136 1.69 9.42 -10.27
C ILE A 136 2.60 9.76 -9.08
N SER A 137 3.15 8.80 -8.34
CA SER A 137 3.84 9.07 -7.07
C SER A 137 5.11 9.93 -7.26
N LEU A 138 5.97 9.58 -8.21
CA LEU A 138 7.19 10.36 -8.51
C LEU A 138 6.87 11.78 -8.98
N GLN A 139 5.89 11.92 -9.88
CA GLN A 139 5.41 13.23 -10.37
C GLN A 139 4.77 14.05 -9.24
N THR A 140 4.06 13.41 -8.31
CA THR A 140 3.49 14.05 -7.12
C THR A 140 4.57 14.65 -6.21
N VAL A 141 5.71 13.97 -6.01
CA VAL A 141 6.83 14.56 -5.26
C VAL A 141 7.34 15.82 -5.96
N LEU A 142 7.61 15.74 -7.27
CA LEU A 142 8.17 16.84 -8.05
C LEU A 142 7.27 18.09 -8.03
N GLU A 143 5.95 17.91 -8.14
CA GLU A 143 5.01 19.01 -8.40
C GLU A 143 4.19 19.48 -7.19
N LEU A 144 3.99 18.63 -6.17
CA LEU A 144 3.29 18.98 -4.93
C LEU A 144 4.22 19.08 -3.72
N GLY A 145 5.27 18.26 -3.65
CA GLY A 145 6.23 18.24 -2.53
C GLY A 145 6.83 19.59 -2.13
N PRO A 146 7.14 20.53 -3.06
CA PRO A 146 7.61 21.87 -2.71
C PRO A 146 6.58 22.78 -2.02
N THR A 147 5.31 22.38 -1.92
CA THR A 147 4.19 23.22 -1.43
C THR A 147 3.23 22.52 -0.47
N VAL A 148 3.21 21.19 -0.45
CA VAL A 148 2.33 20.36 0.38
C VAL A 148 3.20 19.38 1.18
N PRO A 149 3.06 19.29 2.52
CA PRO A 149 3.83 18.34 3.33
C PRO A 149 3.67 16.91 2.82
N LEU A 150 4.79 16.25 2.53
CA LEU A 150 4.79 14.95 1.87
C LEU A 150 5.63 13.96 2.68
N PHE A 151 5.04 12.80 3.01
CA PHE A 151 5.72 11.69 3.65
C PHE A 151 5.67 10.45 2.76
N GLY A 152 6.74 9.65 2.77
CA GLY A 152 6.89 8.48 1.90
C GLY A 152 7.46 7.29 2.66
N VAL A 153 6.87 6.11 2.47
CA VAL A 153 7.30 4.88 3.16
C VAL A 153 7.82 3.88 2.14
N CYS A 154 9.01 3.30 2.40
CA CYS A 154 9.68 2.36 1.48
C CYS A 154 9.80 2.93 0.04
N MET A 155 9.01 2.45 -0.92
CA MET A 155 8.95 2.99 -2.29
C MET A 155 8.63 4.49 -2.30
N GLY A 156 7.73 4.96 -1.42
CA GLY A 156 7.43 6.40 -1.32
C GLY A 156 8.65 7.25 -0.95
N LEU A 157 9.54 6.73 -0.09
CA LEU A 157 10.81 7.40 0.25
C LEU A 157 11.82 7.35 -0.91
N GLN A 158 11.79 6.27 -1.70
CA GLN A 158 12.61 6.13 -2.90
C GLN A 158 12.19 7.14 -3.98
N CYS A 159 10.90 7.37 -4.18
CA CYS A 159 10.40 8.47 -5.03
C CYS A 159 10.85 9.85 -4.54
N ILE A 160 10.89 10.09 -3.21
CA ILE A 160 11.42 11.35 -2.66
C ILE A 160 12.89 11.51 -2.98
N GLY A 161 13.71 10.48 -2.72
CA GLY A 161 15.13 10.50 -3.03
C GLY A 161 15.43 10.74 -4.51
N GLU A 162 14.69 10.07 -5.40
CA GLU A 162 14.91 10.17 -6.85
C GLU A 162 14.41 11.50 -7.45
N ALA A 163 13.28 12.03 -6.99
CA ALA A 163 12.75 13.32 -7.44
C ALA A 163 13.75 14.48 -7.23
N PHE A 164 14.56 14.41 -6.18
CA PHE A 164 15.62 15.38 -5.88
C PHE A 164 17.01 14.94 -6.39
N GLY A 165 17.07 14.02 -7.37
CA GLY A 165 18.30 13.63 -8.07
C GLY A 165 19.16 12.57 -7.36
N GLY A 166 18.69 12.00 -6.25
CA GLY A 166 19.30 10.85 -5.60
C GLY A 166 19.20 9.58 -6.44
N LYS A 167 20.08 8.60 -6.17
CA LYS A 167 20.12 7.32 -6.89
C LYS A 167 19.67 6.18 -5.99
N VAL A 168 18.53 5.57 -6.31
CA VAL A 168 18.05 4.36 -5.65
C VAL A 168 18.83 3.17 -6.18
N VAL A 169 19.65 2.56 -5.31
CA VAL A 169 20.54 1.44 -5.67
C VAL A 169 20.24 0.21 -4.81
N ARG A 170 20.58 -0.99 -5.31
CA ARG A 170 20.43 -2.22 -4.55
C ARG A 170 21.37 -2.25 -3.35
N SER A 171 20.83 -2.67 -2.19
CA SER A 171 21.62 -2.98 -0.99
C SER A 171 22.72 -4.00 -1.30
N PRO A 172 23.98 -3.76 -0.87
CA PRO A 172 25.09 -4.69 -1.09
C PRO A 172 24.92 -6.00 -0.29
N TYR A 173 24.09 -6.00 0.76
CA TYR A 173 23.78 -7.18 1.58
C TYR A 173 22.47 -7.86 1.17
N GLY A 174 21.87 -7.46 0.03
CA GLY A 174 20.55 -7.91 -0.38
C GLY A 174 19.41 -7.29 0.43
N VAL A 175 18.20 -7.83 0.26
CA VAL A 175 16.99 -7.35 0.96
C VAL A 175 16.77 -8.17 2.23
N VAL A 176 16.68 -7.49 3.37
CA VAL A 176 16.45 -8.12 4.69
C VAL A 176 14.96 -8.07 5.05
N HIS A 177 14.24 -9.16 4.82
CA HIS A 177 12.83 -9.29 5.19
C HIS A 177 12.65 -9.84 6.61
N GLY A 178 11.64 -9.36 7.33
CA GLY A 178 11.20 -9.92 8.62
C GLY A 178 12.17 -9.75 9.79
N LYS A 179 13.18 -8.87 9.67
CA LYS A 179 14.19 -8.61 10.72
C LYS A 179 14.24 -7.13 11.06
N GLY A 180 14.11 -6.80 12.34
CA GLY A 180 14.42 -5.45 12.82
C GLY A 180 15.90 -5.12 12.65
N SER A 181 16.21 -3.86 12.42
CA SER A 181 17.56 -3.30 12.41
C SER A 181 17.56 -1.97 13.17
N PRO A 182 18.62 -1.62 13.92
CA PRO A 182 18.73 -0.28 14.50
C PRO A 182 18.84 0.77 13.38
N VAL A 183 18.16 1.91 13.54
CA VAL A 183 18.18 3.03 12.60
C VAL A 183 18.64 4.27 13.35
N TYR A 184 19.89 4.67 13.11
CA TYR A 184 20.49 5.87 13.70
C TYR A 184 20.18 7.10 12.84
N TYR A 185 20.00 8.26 13.47
CA TYR A 185 19.67 9.52 12.80
C TYR A 185 20.39 10.72 13.44
N ASP A 186 20.70 11.71 12.61
CA ASP A 186 21.36 12.97 12.98
C ASP A 186 20.48 14.16 12.59
N GLU A 187 19.42 14.40 13.37
CA GLU A 187 18.59 15.59 13.23
C GLU A 187 19.23 16.79 13.94
N LYS A 188 19.26 17.93 13.24
CA LYS A 188 19.85 19.21 13.67
C LYS A 188 18.79 20.31 13.69
N GLY A 189 17.87 20.18 14.65
CA GLY A 189 16.76 21.07 14.93
C GLY A 189 15.93 20.51 16.08
N GLU A 190 15.12 21.34 16.74
CA GLU A 190 14.35 20.90 17.91
C GLU A 190 13.00 20.24 17.51
N ASP A 191 12.43 20.63 16.36
CA ASP A 191 11.17 20.14 15.79
C ASP A 191 11.37 19.15 14.61
N GLY A 192 12.31 18.21 14.74
CA GLY A 192 12.55 17.15 13.76
C GLY A 192 11.47 16.05 13.72
N LEU A 193 11.43 15.24 12.67
CA LEU A 193 10.49 14.12 12.52
C LEU A 193 10.79 13.00 13.53
N PHE A 194 12.06 12.83 13.89
CA PHE A 194 12.51 11.84 14.87
C PHE A 194 12.71 12.47 16.27
N SER A 195 12.28 13.72 16.47
CA SER A 195 12.31 14.39 17.77
C SER A 195 11.50 13.61 18.81
N GLY A 196 12.07 13.43 20.00
CA GLY A 196 11.50 12.62 21.09
C GLY A 196 11.69 11.10 20.98
N LEU A 197 12.31 10.57 19.92
CA LEU A 197 12.72 9.17 19.85
C LEU A 197 14.08 8.94 20.55
N SER A 198 14.44 7.67 20.79
CA SER A 198 15.80 7.29 21.22
C SER A 198 16.76 7.30 20.03
N LYS A 199 18.04 7.60 20.28
CA LYS A 199 19.14 7.54 19.29
C LYS A 199 19.95 6.25 19.45
#